data_AF-A0A4U9D7Q1-F1
#
_entry.id   AF-A0A4U9D7Q1-F1
#
_cell.length_a   1.000
_cell.length_b   1.000
_cell.length_c   1.000
_cell.angle_alpha   90.00
_cell.angle_beta   90.00
_cell.angle_gamma   90.00
#
_symmetry.space_group_name_H-M   'P 1'
#
loop_
_entity.id
_entity.type
_entity.pdbx_description
1 polymer ?
#
loop_
_entity_poly.entity_id
_entity_poly.type
_entity_poly.pdbx_seq_one_letter_code
_entity_poly.pdbx_strand_id
1 'polypeptide(L)' 'MGYDADLTLFALQHAPTVLVDAEKESLQADTILVPLAAIRAGKGYLTEQGSAENAFDF' A
#
# COMPACT_ATOMS: atom_id res chain seq x y z
N MET A 1 19.38 -10.05 -10.69
CA MET A 1 18.56 -10.75 -11.71
C MET A 1 18.53 -12.22 -11.36
N GLY A 2 17.36 -12.86 -11.35
CA GLY A 2 17.22 -14.29 -11.04
C GLY A 2 16.37 -14.64 -9.81
N TYR A 3 15.71 -13.67 -9.16
CA TYR A 3 14.69 -13.91 -8.13
C TYR A 3 13.29 -13.72 -8.73
N ASP A 4 12.30 -14.38 -8.14
CA ASP A 4 10.90 -14.14 -8.47
C ASP A 4 10.55 -12.66 -8.23
N ALA A 5 9.83 -12.06 -9.17
CA ALA A 5 9.40 -10.68 -9.06
C ALA A 5 8.20 -10.60 -8.11
N ASP A 6 8.51 -10.57 -6.82
CA ASP A 6 7.55 -10.34 -5.74
C ASP A 6 7.73 -8.92 -5.18
N LEU A 7 6.74 -8.07 -5.39
CA LEU A 7 6.76 -6.66 -4.96
C LEU A 7 5.39 -6.25 -4.41
N THR A 8 5.36 -5.24 -3.55
CA THR A 8 4.14 -4.51 -3.20
C THR A 8 4.33 -3.04 -3.49
N LEU A 9 3.40 -2.44 -4.22
CA LEU A 9 3.42 -1.03 -4.62
C LEU A 9 2.49 -0.25 -3.71
N PHE A 10 3.00 0.84 -3.14
CA PHE A 10 2.27 1.74 -2.25
C PHE A 10 2.34 3.18 -2.75
N ALA A 11 1.27 3.93 -2.55
CA ALA A 11 1.33 5.38 -2.50
C ALA A 11 1.68 5.83 -1.07
N LEU A 12 2.43 6.92 -0.99
CA LEU A 12 2.59 7.69 0.24
C LEU A 12 1.55 8.81 0.22
N GLN A 13 0.57 8.75 1.11
CA GLN A 13 -0.54 9.71 1.14
C GLN A 13 -0.46 10.57 2.39
N HIS A 14 -0.53 11.89 2.21
CA HIS A 14 -0.76 12.81 3.33
C HIS A 14 -2.22 12.69 3.79
N ALA A 15 -2.42 12.02 4.91
CA ALA A 15 -3.73 11.75 5.50
C ALA A 15 -3.58 11.69 7.03
N PRO A 16 -3.78 12.83 7.73
CA PRO A 16 -3.68 12.89 9.18
C PRO A 16 -4.58 11.85 9.85
N THR A 17 -3.97 10.89 10.53
CA THR A 17 -4.62 9.70 11.09
C THR A 17 -4.14 9.46 12.51
N VAL A 18 -5.07 9.23 13.45
CA VAL A 18 -4.72 8.74 14.79
C VAL A 18 -4.60 7.22 14.72
N LEU A 19 -3.40 6.72 15.02
CA LEU A 19 -3.13 5.30 15.18
C LEU A 19 -3.21 4.96 16.67
N VAL A 20 -3.87 3.84 17.00
CA VAL A 20 -4.01 3.36 18.38
C VAL A 20 -3.46 1.94 18.44
N ASP A 21 -2.55 1.68 19.38
CA ASP A 21 -1.97 0.35 19.58
C ASP A 21 -2.82 -0.54 20.51
N ALA A 22 -2.30 -1.72 20.85
CA ALA A 22 -3.01 -2.68 21.70
C ALA A 22 -3.13 -2.23 23.16
N GLU A 23 -2.19 -1.41 23.63
CA GLU A 23 -2.11 -0.80 24.96
C GLU A 23 -3.00 0.46 25.09
N LYS A 24 -3.66 0.86 23.99
CA LYS A 24 -4.48 2.08 23.85
C LYS A 24 -3.67 3.37 23.85
N GLU A 25 -2.37 3.31 23.60
CA GLU A 25 -1.57 4.50 23.34
C GLU A 25 -1.86 5.01 21.93
N SER A 26 -1.85 6.34 21.77
CA SER A 26 -2.20 6.99 20.50
C SER A 26 -1.02 7.73 19.92
N LEU A 27 -0.84 7.61 18.59
CA LEU A 27 0.14 8.35 17.82
C LEU A 27 -0.56 9.09 16.66
N GLN A 28 -0.24 10.37 16.49
CA GLN A 28 -0.65 11.13 15.31
C GLN A 28 0.31 10.85 14.16
N ALA A 29 -0.20 10.34 13.05
CA ALA A 29 0.55 10.18 11.81
C ALA A 29 0.03 11.16 10.75
N ASP A 30 0.91 11.92 10.12
CA ASP A 30 0.53 12.85 9.03
C ASP A 30 0.47 12.16 7.67
N THR A 31 1.12 10.99 7.55
CA THR A 31 1.30 10.29 6.29
C THR A 31 1.13 8.79 6.48
N ILE A 32 0.42 8.15 5.56
CA ILE A 32 0.15 6.70 5.57
C ILE A 32 0.62 6.05 4.26
N LEU A 33 0.92 4.75 4.33
CA LEU A 33 1.12 3.92 3.15
C LEU A 33 -0.22 3.35 2.69
N VAL A 34 -0.54 3.55 1.43
CA VAL A 34 -1.76 3.02 0.80
C VAL A 34 -1.37 1.97 -0.23
N PRO A 35 -1.70 0.68 -0.03
CA PRO A 35 -1.36 -0.37 -0.98
C PRO A 35 -2.18 -0.21 -2.26
N LEU A 36 -1.48 -0.15 -3.40
CA LEU A 36 -2.09 -0.01 -4.73
C LEU A 36 -2.06 -1.32 -5.52
N ALA A 37 -0.97 -2.09 -5.40
CA ALA A 37 -0.83 -3.35 -6.09
C ALA A 37 0.14 -4.30 -5.39
N ALA A 38 -0.02 -5.60 -5.65
CA ALA A 38 1.00 -6.60 -5.42
C ALA A 38 1.43 -7.22 -6.76
N ILE A 39 2.72 -7.48 -6.93
CA ILE A 39 3.28 -8.25 -8.01
C ILE A 39 3.73 -9.56 -7.38
N ARG A 40 3.26 -10.70 -7.89
CA ARG A 40 3.67 -12.03 -7.43
C ARG A 40 4.14 -12.85 -8.62
N ALA A 41 5.39 -13.30 -8.58
CA ALA A 41 6.06 -13.97 -9.69
C ALA A 41 5.87 -13.21 -11.03
N GLY A 42 5.95 -11.88 -10.99
CA GLY A 42 5.78 -11.01 -12.16
C GLY A 42 4.33 -10.72 -12.57
N LYS A 43 3.33 -11.35 -11.94
CA LYS A 43 1.92 -11.06 -12.20
C LYS A 43 1.39 -9.97 -11.29
N GLY A 44 0.82 -8.91 -11.87
CA GLY A 44 0.19 -7.81 -11.14
C GLY A 44 -1.20 -8.15 -10.60
N TYR A 45 -1.51 -7.62 -9.41
CA TYR A 45 -2.79 -7.70 -8.72
C TYR A 45 -3.08 -6.35 -8.09
N LEU A 46 -4.09 -5.64 -8.60
CA LEU A 46 -4.51 -4.37 -8.02
C LEU A 46 -5.30 -4.59 -6.73
N THR A 47 -5.15 -3.67 -5.78
CA THR A 47 -6.11 -3.52 -4.69
C THR A 47 -7.38 -2.84 -5.21
N GLU A 48 -8.45 -2.81 -4.41
CA GLU A 48 -9.65 -2.02 -4.74
C GLU A 48 -9.30 -0.54 -4.94
N GLN A 49 -8.44 0.01 -4.08
CA GLN A 49 -7.96 1.39 -4.19
C GLN A 49 -7.16 1.61 -5.49
N GLY A 50 -6.19 0.74 -5.79
CA GLY A 50 -5.38 0.86 -7.01
C GLY A 50 -6.23 0.76 -8.28
N SER A 51 -7.29 -0.04 -8.26
CA SER A 51 -8.27 -0.12 -9.35
C SER A 51 -9.10 1.16 -9.46
N ALA A 52 -9.61 1.68 -8.34
CA ALA A 52 -10.42 2.90 -8.31
C ALA A 52 -9.65 4.13 -8.82
N GLU A 53 -8.34 4.17 -8.58
CA GLU A 53 -7.46 5.27 -9.02
C GLU A 53 -6.91 5.09 -10.43
N ASN A 54 -7.18 3.97 -11.10
CA ASN A 54 -6.51 3.57 -12.36
C ASN A 54 -4.98 3.66 -12.23
N ALA A 55 -4.43 3.19 -11.10
CA ALA A 55 -3.04 3.40 -10.74
C ALA A 55 -2.05 2.69 -11.69
N PHE A 56 -2.43 1.53 -12.24
CA PHE A 56 -1.63 0.76 -13.19
C PHE A 56 -2.53 0.06 -14.22
N ASP A 57 -1.96 -0.23 -15.39
CA ASP A 57 -2.55 -1.03 -16.46
C ASP A 57 -1.59 -2.20 -16.76
N PHE A 58 -1.84 -3.36 -16.15
CA PHE A 58 -1.00 -4.56 -16.22
C PHE A 58 -1.44 -5.53 -17.32
#